data_AF-X0WIC9-F1
#
_entry.id   AF-X0WIC9-F1
#
_cell.length_a   1.000
_cell.length_b   1.000
_cell.length_c   1.000
_cell.angle_alpha   90.00
_cell.angle_beta   90.00
_cell.angle_gamma   90.00
#
_symmetry.space_group_name_H-M   'P 1'
#
loop_
_entity.id
_entity.type
_entity.pdbx_description
1 polymer ?
#
loop_
_entity_poly.entity_id
_entity_poly.type
_entity_poly.pdbx_seq_one_letter_code
_entity_poly.pdbx_strand_id
1 'polypeptide(L)'
;ALLKRQEFKGKDMFTRSVEESFIDNSSNRTVKKYSKFKKKEDYQKEVALKEFEKYKNRIIELCRSDPKYIILGKPGSGKTTFLKFLVLQALDGKTEKKPIPIFITLKDFADANTSLIDFIVRQFSNCDFPDPVPFITKMLETGRCLVLLDGLDEVPQIHEEYVIKEIRELSDKYNKNQYVLSCRIAAYNHWFERFLDLELADFDKKQIKNFIGNWFGIGSKVANSCWDKLNENIHILELGNNPLLLTLLCIAFDQTLDFPGSRAELYKEGIDA
;
A
#
# COMPACT_ATOMS: atom_id res chain seq x y z
N ALA A 1 0.28 6.03 0.47
CA ALA A 1 0.58 6.01 -0.97
C ALA A 1 -0.73 6.18 -1.74
N LEU A 2 -0.70 6.86 -2.88
CA LEU A 2 -1.84 6.95 -3.80
C LEU A 2 -1.76 5.81 -4.82
N LEU A 3 -2.90 5.31 -5.26
CA LEU A 3 -2.99 4.37 -6.38
C LEU A 3 -3.36 5.13 -7.65
N LYS A 4 -2.68 4.82 -8.75
CA LYS A 4 -2.99 5.34 -10.09
C LYS A 4 -3.36 4.17 -11.00
N ARG A 5 -4.32 4.36 -11.90
CA ARG A 5 -4.55 3.41 -12.99
C ARG A 5 -3.35 3.47 -13.94
N GLN A 6 -2.88 2.32 -14.40
CA GLN A 6 -1.85 2.27 -15.41
C GLN A 6 -2.47 2.63 -16.78
N GLU A 7 -2.05 3.73 -17.39
CA GLU A 7 -2.49 4.14 -18.73
C GLU A 7 -1.55 3.54 -19.79
N PHE A 8 -2.09 2.74 -20.71
CA PHE A 8 -1.34 2.20 -21.84
C PHE A 8 -1.19 3.24 -22.96
N LYS A 9 0.05 3.45 -23.42
CA LYS A 9 0.33 4.15 -24.69
C LYS A 9 0.17 3.17 -25.86
N GLY A 10 -1.07 2.96 -26.31
CA GLY A 10 -1.39 2.18 -27.51
C GLY A 10 -2.83 2.41 -27.97
N LYS A 11 -3.00 3.27 -29.00
CA LYS A 11 -4.18 3.57 -29.84
C LYS A 11 -5.58 3.39 -29.23
N ASP A 12 -6.21 4.53 -28.93
CA ASP A 12 -7.65 4.86 -28.89
C ASP A 12 -8.65 3.83 -28.34
N MET A 13 -9.29 4.15 -27.21
CA MET A 13 -10.58 4.87 -27.16
C MET A 13 -11.12 4.85 -25.71
N PHE A 14 -11.58 6.01 -25.22
CA PHE A 14 -12.09 6.33 -23.86
C PHE A 14 -11.04 6.60 -22.76
N THR A 15 -10.33 7.71 -22.90
CA THR A 15 -9.84 8.49 -21.75
C THR A 15 -11.03 9.16 -21.05
N ARG A 16 -11.39 8.67 -19.87
CA ARG A 16 -12.21 9.44 -18.93
C ARG A 16 -11.29 9.92 -17.82
N SER A 17 -10.67 11.06 -18.07
CA SER A 17 -9.96 11.82 -17.04
C SER A 17 -10.95 12.13 -15.92
N VAL A 18 -10.67 11.67 -14.70
CA VAL A 18 -11.33 12.22 -13.51
C VAL A 18 -10.58 13.51 -13.18
N GLU A 19 -10.83 14.55 -13.97
CA GLU A 19 -10.54 15.92 -13.61
C GLU A 19 -11.68 16.39 -12.70
N GLU A 20 -11.39 16.55 -11.41
CA GLU A 20 -12.31 17.25 -10.49
C GLU A 20 -12.35 18.73 -10.92
N SER A 21 -13.45 19.09 -11.56
CA SER A 21 -13.95 20.45 -11.63
C SER A 21 -14.56 20.81 -10.27
N PHE A 22 -14.15 21.94 -9.68
CA PHE A 22 -15.10 22.97 -9.26
C PHE A 22 -14.40 24.32 -9.09
N ILE A 23 -14.95 25.27 -9.84
CA ILE A 23 -14.77 26.72 -9.77
C ILE A 23 -15.46 27.20 -8.49
N ASP A 24 -14.74 27.91 -7.62
CA ASP A 24 -15.35 28.70 -6.55
C ASP A 24 -15.52 30.14 -7.03
N ASN A 25 -16.76 30.52 -7.34
CA ASN A 25 -17.16 31.88 -7.65
C ASN A 25 -18.37 32.24 -6.78
N SER A 26 -18.12 32.82 -5.61
CA SER A 26 -18.64 34.14 -5.22
C SER A 26 -18.73 34.30 -3.70
N SER A 27 -17.91 35.22 -3.21
CA SER A 27 -18.10 36.14 -2.10
C SER A 27 -19.50 36.16 -1.44
N ASN A 28 -19.58 35.79 -0.16
CA ASN A 28 -20.08 36.74 0.85
C ASN A 28 -19.72 36.34 2.29
N ARG A 29 -19.26 37.36 3.03
CA ARG A 29 -18.84 37.33 4.44
C ARG A 29 -19.96 36.80 5.35
N THR A 30 -19.58 36.03 6.38
CA THR A 30 -19.89 36.36 7.79
C THR A 30 -18.92 35.61 8.70
N VAL A 31 -18.04 36.38 9.36
CA VAL A 31 -17.20 35.94 10.47
C VAL A 31 -18.10 35.57 11.65
N LYS A 32 -18.18 34.27 12.00
CA LYS A 32 -18.70 33.85 13.31
C LYS A 32 -17.56 33.28 14.15
N LYS A 33 -17.16 34.07 15.15
CA LYS A 33 -16.29 33.73 16.27
C LYS A 33 -16.68 32.37 16.85
N TYR A 34 -15.76 31.41 16.81
CA TYR A 34 -15.69 30.32 17.78
C TYR A 34 -14.33 30.33 18.45
N SER A 35 -14.30 30.96 19.63
CA SER A 35 -13.21 30.92 20.58
C SER A 35 -13.25 29.62 21.36
N LYS A 36 -12.29 28.73 21.12
CA LYS A 36 -11.70 27.82 22.12
C LYS A 36 -10.33 27.42 21.57
N PHE A 37 -9.27 27.95 22.18
CA PHE A 37 -7.88 27.62 21.83
C PHE A 37 -7.65 26.12 22.07
N LYS A 38 -7.76 25.30 21.02
CA LYS A 38 -7.09 23.99 20.94
C LYS A 38 -5.60 24.26 20.71
N LYS A 39 -4.71 23.55 21.39
CA LYS A 39 -3.26 23.66 21.13
C LYS A 39 -3.02 23.37 19.64
N LYS A 40 -2.11 24.11 19.01
CA LYS A 40 -1.79 23.99 17.57
C LYS A 40 -1.45 22.55 17.17
N GLU A 41 -0.87 21.79 18.10
CA GLU A 41 -0.56 20.35 17.99
C GLU A 41 -1.81 19.46 17.91
N ASP A 42 -2.86 19.74 18.70
CA ASP A 42 -4.11 18.96 18.67
C ASP A 42 -4.87 19.18 17.36
N TYR A 43 -4.84 20.42 16.83
CA TYR A 43 -5.41 20.73 15.54
C TYR A 43 -4.67 20.04 14.39
N GLN A 44 -3.34 20.02 14.41
CA GLN A 44 -2.54 19.34 13.38
C GLN A 44 -2.70 17.82 13.42
N LYS A 45 -2.78 17.21 14.61
CA LYS A 45 -3.11 15.79 14.76
C LYS A 45 -4.52 15.47 14.23
N GLU A 46 -5.51 16.30 14.54
CA GLU A 46 -6.88 16.09 14.07
C GLU A 46 -7.01 16.25 12.55
N VAL A 47 -6.26 17.18 11.94
CA VAL A 47 -6.18 17.34 10.47
C VAL A 47 -5.47 16.15 9.82
N ALA A 48 -4.34 15.70 10.36
CA ALA A 48 -3.62 14.54 9.84
C ALA A 48 -4.46 13.25 9.94
N LEU A 49 -5.19 13.06 11.04
CA LEU A 49 -6.13 11.95 11.23
C LEU A 49 -7.30 12.02 10.26
N LYS A 50 -7.86 13.21 10.01
CA LYS A 50 -8.95 13.39 9.02
C LYS A 50 -8.49 13.16 7.59
N GLU A 51 -7.28 13.61 7.23
CA GLU A 51 -6.70 13.31 5.92
C GLU A 51 -6.38 11.82 5.76
N PHE A 52 -5.80 11.20 6.79
CA PHE A 52 -5.55 9.75 6.82
C PHE A 52 -6.84 8.94 6.66
N GLU A 53 -7.90 9.27 7.39
CA GLU A 53 -9.22 8.65 7.25
C GLU A 53 -9.86 8.90 5.87
N LYS A 54 -9.64 10.07 5.27
CA LYS A 54 -10.12 10.36 3.90
C LYS A 54 -9.44 9.47 2.84
N TYR A 55 -8.13 9.27 2.93
CA TYR A 55 -7.40 8.37 2.02
C TYR A 55 -7.70 6.89 2.28
N LYS A 56 -7.85 6.52 3.56
CA LYS A 56 -8.26 5.20 4.04
C LYS A 56 -9.58 4.76 3.42
N ASN A 57 -10.61 5.62 3.43
CA ASN A 57 -11.91 5.30 2.86
C ASN A 57 -11.88 5.17 1.32
N ARG A 58 -11.11 6.01 0.62
CA ARG A 58 -11.02 6.00 -0.85
C ARG A 58 -10.26 4.79 -1.41
N ILE A 59 -9.25 4.28 -0.69
CA ILE A 59 -8.54 3.04 -1.03
C ILE A 59 -9.45 1.81 -0.85
N ILE A 60 -10.24 1.78 0.22
CA ILE A 60 -11.21 0.70 0.47
C ILE A 60 -12.35 0.75 -0.57
N GLU A 61 -12.83 1.94 -0.93
CA GLU A 61 -13.81 2.12 -2.01
C GLU A 61 -13.25 1.70 -3.37
N LEU A 62 -11.98 2.01 -3.65
CA LEU A 62 -11.30 1.55 -4.86
C LEU A 62 -11.27 0.04 -4.94
N CYS A 63 -11.09 -0.67 -3.82
CA CYS A 63 -11.16 -2.13 -3.78
C CYS A 63 -12.60 -2.69 -3.86
N ARG A 64 -13.65 -1.87 -3.74
CA ARG A 64 -15.06 -2.31 -3.76
C ARG A 64 -15.67 -2.38 -5.17
N SER A 65 -15.08 -1.74 -6.17
CA SER A 65 -15.65 -1.64 -7.53
C SER A 65 -15.38 -2.86 -8.41
N ASP A 66 -14.17 -3.42 -8.32
CA ASP A 66 -13.72 -4.62 -9.02
C ASP A 66 -13.32 -5.67 -7.97
N PRO A 67 -13.51 -6.97 -8.22
CA PRO A 67 -13.14 -7.99 -7.24
C PRO A 67 -11.65 -8.34 -7.26
N LYS A 68 -10.87 -7.88 -8.25
CA LYS A 68 -9.52 -8.39 -8.52
C LYS A 68 -8.56 -7.26 -8.91
N TYR A 69 -7.44 -7.11 -8.20
CA TYR A 69 -6.46 -6.04 -8.42
C TYR A 69 -5.03 -6.56 -8.41
N ILE A 70 -4.18 -5.90 -9.19
CA ILE A 70 -2.72 -6.08 -9.14
C ILE A 70 -2.10 -4.75 -8.77
N ILE A 71 -1.34 -4.74 -7.69
CA ILE A 71 -0.60 -3.59 -7.20
C ILE A 71 0.82 -3.68 -7.74
N LEU A 72 1.10 -2.85 -8.73
CA LEU A 72 2.40 -2.70 -9.37
C LEU A 72 3.20 -1.58 -8.70
N GLY A 73 4.51 -1.69 -8.75
CA GLY A 73 5.39 -0.61 -8.30
C GLY A 73 6.85 -0.99 -8.29
N LYS A 74 7.71 0.03 -8.21
CA LYS A 74 9.17 -0.12 -8.13
C LYS A 74 9.60 -0.90 -6.87
N PRO A 75 10.82 -1.45 -6.81
CA PRO A 75 11.40 -1.95 -5.58
C PRO A 75 11.36 -0.88 -4.48
N GLY A 76 11.03 -1.27 -3.24
CA GLY A 76 10.95 -0.33 -2.10
C GLY A 76 9.74 0.62 -2.10
N SER A 77 8.83 0.54 -3.08
CA SER A 77 7.64 1.41 -3.12
C SER A 77 6.65 1.18 -1.97
N GLY A 78 6.76 0.06 -1.24
CA GLY A 78 5.90 -0.25 -0.10
C GLY A 78 4.67 -1.10 -0.44
N LYS A 79 4.71 -1.91 -1.51
CA LYS A 79 3.62 -2.84 -1.89
C LYS A 79 3.22 -3.79 -0.75
N THR A 80 4.17 -4.51 -0.16
CA THR A 80 3.93 -5.38 1.00
C THR A 80 3.31 -4.60 2.16
N THR A 81 3.81 -3.41 2.45
CA THR A 81 3.27 -2.52 3.49
C THR A 81 1.83 -2.12 3.19
N PHE A 82 1.52 -1.84 1.92
CA PHE A 82 0.17 -1.53 1.47
C PHE A 82 -0.78 -2.73 1.63
N LEU A 83 -0.38 -3.95 1.23
CA LEU A 83 -1.18 -5.15 1.45
C LEU A 83 -1.41 -5.42 2.96
N LYS A 84 -0.38 -5.26 3.80
CA LYS A 84 -0.51 -5.37 5.26
C LYS A 84 -1.44 -4.30 5.84
N PHE A 85 -1.41 -3.08 5.31
CA PHE A 85 -2.38 -2.06 5.66
C PHE A 85 -3.81 -2.52 5.33
N LEU A 86 -4.05 -3.14 4.17
CA LEU A 86 -5.37 -3.71 3.84
C LEU A 86 -5.82 -4.80 4.83
N VAL A 87 -4.90 -5.62 5.35
CA VAL A 87 -5.21 -6.58 6.44
C VAL A 87 -5.73 -5.84 7.67
N LEU A 88 -4.99 -4.85 8.18
CA LEU A 88 -5.38 -4.09 9.37
C LEU A 88 -6.73 -3.40 9.17
N GLN A 89 -6.99 -2.92 7.96
CA GLN A 89 -8.23 -2.29 7.56
C GLN A 89 -9.43 -3.24 7.53
N ALA A 90 -9.23 -4.49 7.08
CA ALA A 90 -10.25 -5.52 7.16
C ALA A 90 -10.61 -5.85 8.61
N LEU A 91 -9.60 -5.84 9.50
CA LEU A 91 -9.74 -6.15 10.92
C LEU A 91 -10.30 -5.00 11.78
N ASP A 92 -10.21 -3.73 11.34
CA ASP A 92 -10.77 -2.55 12.06
C ASP A 92 -12.31 -2.61 12.17
N GLY A 93 -12.98 -3.55 11.51
CA GLY A 93 -14.42 -3.83 11.69
C GLY A 93 -15.37 -2.76 11.19
N LYS A 94 -14.85 -1.65 10.65
CA LYS A 94 -15.60 -0.51 10.08
C LYS A 94 -16.09 -0.77 8.65
N THR A 95 -15.60 -1.83 8.00
CA THR A 95 -16.07 -2.22 6.66
C THR A 95 -17.38 -2.99 6.79
N GLU A 96 -18.40 -2.64 6.00
CA GLU A 96 -19.72 -3.31 6.07
C GLU A 96 -19.65 -4.82 5.84
N LYS A 97 -18.80 -5.27 4.91
CA LYS A 97 -18.65 -6.69 4.57
C LYS A 97 -17.81 -7.50 5.57
N LYS A 98 -16.98 -6.83 6.39
CA LYS A 98 -16.02 -7.44 7.34
C LYS A 98 -15.32 -8.68 6.76
N PRO A 99 -14.61 -8.54 5.63
CA PRO A 99 -13.97 -9.68 5.00
C PRO A 99 -12.87 -10.23 5.91
N ILE A 100 -12.64 -11.55 5.82
CA ILE A 100 -11.52 -12.22 6.47
C ILE A 100 -10.28 -12.01 5.61
N PRO A 101 -9.25 -11.30 6.10
CA PRO A 101 -8.02 -11.13 5.35
C PRO A 101 -7.20 -12.43 5.38
N ILE A 102 -6.74 -12.86 4.22
CA ILE A 102 -5.83 -13.99 4.03
C ILE A 102 -4.59 -13.43 3.34
N PHE A 103 -3.48 -13.33 4.06
CA PHE A 103 -2.21 -12.81 3.53
C PHE A 103 -1.25 -13.96 3.26
N ILE A 104 -0.78 -14.07 2.02
CA ILE A 104 0.11 -15.12 1.54
C ILE A 104 1.28 -14.47 0.79
N THR A 105 2.49 -14.84 1.17
CA THR A 105 3.70 -14.59 0.40
C THR A 105 3.78 -15.64 -0.72
N LEU A 106 3.91 -15.20 -1.97
CA LEU A 106 3.89 -16.12 -3.11
C LEU A 106 5.14 -16.97 -3.21
N LYS A 107 6.26 -16.49 -2.67
CA LYS A 107 7.48 -17.28 -2.51
C LYS A 107 7.26 -18.49 -1.58
N ASP A 108 6.73 -18.27 -0.38
CA ASP A 108 6.49 -19.36 0.58
C ASP A 108 5.47 -20.37 0.03
N PHE A 109 4.47 -19.88 -0.71
CA PHE A 109 3.54 -20.74 -1.44
C PHE A 109 4.24 -21.60 -2.51
N ALA A 110 5.07 -20.98 -3.36
CA ALA A 110 5.81 -21.68 -4.41
C ALA A 110 6.71 -22.79 -3.83
N ASP A 111 7.36 -22.52 -2.69
CA ASP A 111 8.24 -23.47 -2.00
C ASP A 111 7.47 -24.64 -1.35
N ALA A 112 6.17 -24.50 -1.11
CA ALA A 112 5.36 -25.50 -0.41
C ALA A 112 4.88 -26.67 -1.28
N ASN A 113 4.99 -26.56 -2.61
CA ASN A 113 4.63 -27.60 -3.59
C ASN A 113 3.24 -28.24 -3.33
N THR A 114 2.23 -27.40 -3.15
CA THR A 114 0.84 -27.78 -2.87
C THR A 114 -0.10 -26.82 -3.57
N SER A 115 -1.39 -27.13 -3.66
CA SER A 115 -2.38 -26.21 -4.23
C SER A 115 -2.52 -24.95 -3.37
N LEU A 116 -2.91 -23.83 -3.97
CA LEU A 116 -3.04 -22.57 -3.22
C LEU A 116 -4.11 -22.66 -2.13
N ILE A 117 -5.19 -23.39 -2.37
CA ILE A 117 -6.23 -23.60 -1.35
C ILE A 117 -5.72 -24.45 -0.18
N ASP A 118 -4.97 -25.52 -0.45
CA ASP A 118 -4.40 -26.37 0.58
C ASP A 118 -3.33 -25.62 1.38
N PHE A 119 -2.54 -24.78 0.71
CA PHE A 119 -1.59 -23.89 1.36
C PHE A 119 -2.31 -22.94 2.33
N ILE A 120 -3.37 -22.27 1.90
CA ILE A 120 -4.18 -21.38 2.75
C ILE A 120 -4.71 -22.16 3.95
N VAL A 121 -5.33 -23.32 3.74
CA VAL A 121 -5.85 -24.16 4.83
C VAL A 121 -4.74 -24.51 5.82
N ARG A 122 -3.57 -24.91 5.33
CA ARG A 122 -2.42 -25.26 6.17
C ARG A 122 -1.95 -24.08 7.02
N GLN A 123 -1.96 -22.86 6.50
CA GLN A 123 -1.63 -21.67 7.30
C GLN A 123 -2.58 -21.48 8.49
N PHE A 124 -3.87 -21.78 8.32
CA PHE A 124 -4.82 -21.74 9.44
C PHE A 124 -4.61 -22.90 10.42
N SER A 125 -4.33 -24.11 9.92
CA SER A 125 -3.98 -25.26 10.76
C SER A 125 -2.76 -25.01 11.64
N ASN A 126 -1.72 -24.35 11.10
CA ASN A 126 -0.50 -24.01 11.83
C ASN A 126 -0.74 -23.01 12.98
N CYS A 127 -1.88 -22.33 12.98
CA CYS A 127 -2.32 -21.41 14.03
C CYS A 127 -3.32 -22.06 15.00
N ASP A 128 -3.40 -23.40 15.03
CA ASP A 128 -4.34 -24.18 15.84
C ASP A 128 -5.82 -23.80 15.61
N PHE A 129 -6.15 -23.31 14.42
CA PHE A 129 -7.53 -22.96 14.07
C PHE A 129 -8.38 -24.25 13.95
N PRO A 130 -9.55 -24.33 14.61
CA PRO A 130 -10.39 -25.51 14.57
C PRO A 130 -11.06 -25.68 13.21
N ASP A 131 -11.03 -26.89 12.66
CA ASP A 131 -11.68 -27.26 11.39
C ASP A 131 -11.44 -26.26 10.24
N PRO A 132 -10.18 -25.99 9.85
CA PRO A 132 -9.85 -24.92 8.91
C PRO A 132 -10.38 -25.19 7.50
N VAL A 133 -10.46 -26.45 7.07
CA VAL A 133 -10.97 -26.82 5.74
C VAL A 133 -12.42 -26.31 5.52
N PRO A 134 -13.44 -26.77 6.28
CA PRO A 134 -14.81 -26.34 6.05
C PRO A 134 -15.00 -24.83 6.28
N PHE A 135 -14.25 -24.23 7.20
CA PHE A 135 -14.29 -22.80 7.43
C PHE A 135 -13.82 -22.01 6.19
N ILE A 136 -12.61 -22.28 5.68
CA ILE A 136 -12.03 -21.57 4.55
C ILE A 136 -12.87 -21.76 3.30
N THR A 137 -13.30 -22.99 3.01
CA THR A 137 -14.19 -23.27 1.88
C THR A 137 -15.47 -22.44 1.99
N LYS A 138 -16.12 -22.42 3.16
CA LYS A 138 -17.35 -21.64 3.35
C LYS A 138 -17.15 -20.14 3.16
N MET A 139 -16.04 -19.60 3.66
CA MET A 139 -15.74 -18.16 3.55
C MET A 139 -15.46 -17.76 2.09
N LEU A 140 -14.72 -18.58 1.36
CA LEU A 140 -14.50 -18.38 -0.08
C LEU A 140 -15.79 -18.50 -0.89
N GLU A 141 -16.63 -19.51 -0.65
CA GLU A 141 -17.92 -19.67 -1.35
C GLU A 141 -18.88 -18.51 -1.12
N THR A 142 -18.86 -17.95 0.09
CA THR A 142 -19.75 -16.83 0.47
C THR A 142 -19.21 -15.45 0.10
N GLY A 143 -18.02 -15.36 -0.52
CA GLY A 143 -17.43 -14.10 -0.94
C GLY A 143 -16.94 -13.23 0.22
N ARG A 144 -16.56 -13.86 1.34
CA ARG A 144 -16.18 -13.18 2.59
C ARG A 144 -14.68 -13.09 2.80
N CYS A 145 -13.86 -13.42 1.80
CA CYS A 145 -12.41 -13.32 1.90
C CYS A 145 -11.87 -12.08 1.19
N LEU A 146 -10.82 -11.51 1.78
CA LEU A 146 -9.87 -10.60 1.13
C LEU A 146 -8.55 -11.36 1.00
N VAL A 147 -8.28 -11.90 -0.19
CA VAL A 147 -7.09 -12.70 -0.48
C VAL A 147 -5.98 -11.77 -1.00
N LEU A 148 -4.92 -11.66 -0.21
CA LEU A 148 -3.77 -10.78 -0.43
C LEU A 148 -2.56 -11.65 -0.77
N LEU A 149 -2.06 -11.51 -1.99
CA LEU A 149 -0.97 -12.32 -2.53
C LEU A 149 0.23 -11.42 -2.78
N ASP A 150 1.29 -11.58 -2.01
CA ASP A 150 2.43 -10.67 -2.01
C ASP A 150 3.64 -11.25 -2.77
N GLY A 151 4.25 -10.43 -3.63
CA GLY A 151 5.56 -10.68 -4.22
C GLY A 151 5.56 -11.71 -5.34
N LEU A 152 4.74 -11.54 -6.39
CA LEU A 152 4.79 -12.44 -7.55
C LEU A 152 6.18 -12.44 -8.21
N ASP A 153 6.86 -11.29 -8.25
CA ASP A 153 8.22 -11.17 -8.78
C ASP A 153 9.29 -11.90 -7.94
N GLU A 154 8.95 -12.36 -6.75
CA GLU A 154 9.86 -13.11 -5.86
C GLU A 154 9.71 -14.63 -6.01
N VAL A 155 8.76 -15.08 -6.83
CA VAL A 155 8.56 -16.50 -7.16
C VAL A 155 9.70 -16.98 -8.07
N PRO A 156 10.37 -18.10 -7.75
CA PRO A 156 11.36 -18.69 -8.64
C PRO A 156 10.76 -19.01 -10.01
N GLN A 157 11.50 -18.71 -11.09
CA GLN A 157 11.00 -18.86 -12.47
C GLN A 157 10.47 -20.28 -12.78
N ILE A 158 11.06 -21.31 -12.18
CA ILE A 158 10.62 -22.71 -12.31
C ILE A 158 9.20 -22.97 -11.78
N HIS A 159 8.71 -22.13 -10.86
CA HIS A 159 7.39 -22.23 -10.25
C HIS A 159 6.41 -21.16 -10.74
N GLU A 160 6.85 -20.20 -11.57
CA GLU A 160 6.04 -19.04 -12.00
C GLU A 160 4.73 -19.46 -12.67
N GLU A 161 4.81 -20.36 -13.67
CA GLU A 161 3.62 -20.83 -14.41
C GLU A 161 2.62 -21.54 -13.49
N TYR A 162 3.13 -22.37 -12.58
CA TYR A 162 2.31 -23.07 -11.60
C TYR A 162 1.58 -22.09 -10.66
N VAL A 163 2.30 -21.13 -10.10
CA VAL A 163 1.73 -20.13 -9.19
C VAL A 163 0.66 -19.30 -9.92
N ILE A 164 0.93 -18.83 -11.13
CA ILE A 164 -0.03 -18.07 -11.94
C ILE A 164 -1.30 -18.88 -12.18
N LYS A 165 -1.15 -20.16 -12.54
CA LYS A 165 -2.28 -21.07 -12.77
C LYS A 165 -3.14 -21.20 -11.52
N GLU A 166 -2.55 -21.49 -10.37
CA GLU A 166 -3.27 -21.66 -9.10
C GLU A 166 -4.02 -20.39 -8.68
N ILE A 167 -3.42 -19.21 -8.85
CA ILE A 167 -4.08 -17.92 -8.57
C ILE A 167 -5.28 -17.71 -9.50
N ARG A 168 -5.12 -17.99 -10.80
CA ARG A 168 -6.23 -17.87 -11.77
C ARG A 168 -7.36 -18.82 -11.40
N GLU A 169 -7.07 -20.09 -11.19
CA GLU A 169 -8.06 -21.13 -10.86
C GLU A 169 -8.81 -20.82 -9.56
N LEU A 170 -8.10 -20.44 -8.49
CA LEU A 170 -8.72 -20.05 -7.22
C LEU A 170 -9.62 -18.82 -7.41
N SER A 171 -9.10 -17.77 -8.05
CA SER A 171 -9.84 -16.52 -8.20
C SER A 171 -11.04 -16.62 -9.14
N ASP A 172 -11.00 -17.53 -10.12
CA ASP A 172 -12.12 -17.79 -11.02
C ASP A 172 -13.17 -18.70 -10.37
N LYS A 173 -12.74 -19.72 -9.63
CA LYS A 173 -13.65 -20.59 -8.87
C LYS A 173 -14.41 -19.82 -7.79
N TYR A 174 -13.72 -18.95 -7.04
CA TYR A 174 -14.32 -18.18 -5.95
C TYR A 174 -14.33 -16.68 -6.26
N ASN A 175 -14.98 -16.32 -7.37
CA ASN A 175 -14.99 -14.96 -7.95
C ASN A 175 -15.71 -13.87 -7.11
N LYS A 176 -16.44 -14.25 -6.06
CA LYS A 176 -17.14 -13.30 -5.17
C LYS A 176 -16.21 -12.63 -4.14
N ASN A 177 -15.01 -13.16 -3.97
CA ASN A 177 -14.02 -12.63 -3.03
C ASN A 177 -13.22 -11.50 -3.66
N GLN A 178 -12.57 -10.71 -2.80
CA GLN A 178 -11.60 -9.71 -3.23
C GLN A 178 -10.21 -10.34 -3.31
N TYR A 179 -9.51 -10.10 -4.42
CA TYR A 179 -8.14 -10.54 -4.64
C TYR A 179 -7.26 -9.33 -4.89
N VAL A 180 -6.14 -9.25 -4.19
CA VAL A 180 -5.15 -8.19 -4.38
C VAL A 180 -3.78 -8.85 -4.45
N LEU A 181 -3.17 -8.80 -5.61
CA LEU A 181 -1.83 -9.30 -5.88
C LEU A 181 -0.82 -8.15 -5.84
N SER A 182 0.43 -8.40 -5.49
CA SER A 182 1.52 -7.43 -5.64
C SER A 182 2.63 -7.96 -6.55
N CYS A 183 3.21 -7.07 -7.36
CA CYS A 183 4.33 -7.41 -8.25
C CYS A 183 5.20 -6.18 -8.56
N ARG A 184 6.49 -6.38 -8.84
CA ARG A 184 7.32 -5.34 -9.47
C ARG A 184 6.82 -5.04 -10.88
N ILE A 185 6.68 -3.75 -11.20
CA ILE A 185 6.22 -3.31 -12.51
C ILE A 185 7.13 -3.81 -13.67
N ALA A 186 8.44 -3.90 -13.44
CA ALA A 186 9.40 -4.35 -14.45
C ALA A 186 9.39 -5.88 -14.68
N ALA A 187 8.78 -6.65 -13.78
CA ALA A 187 8.72 -8.11 -13.86
C ALA A 187 7.32 -8.61 -14.31
N TYR A 188 6.34 -7.71 -14.42
CA TYR A 188 4.96 -8.09 -14.68
C TYR A 188 4.68 -8.23 -16.18
N ASN A 189 4.22 -9.41 -16.60
CA ASN A 189 3.94 -9.75 -18.01
C ASN A 189 2.44 -9.90 -18.31
N HIS A 190 1.57 -9.13 -17.65
CA HIS A 190 0.11 -9.11 -17.91
C HIS A 190 -0.58 -10.48 -17.85
N TRP A 191 -0.15 -11.33 -16.91
CA TRP A 191 -0.70 -12.67 -16.76
C TRP A 191 -2.17 -12.71 -16.30
N PHE A 192 -2.78 -11.60 -15.89
CA PHE A 192 -4.10 -11.63 -15.27
C PHE A 192 -5.07 -10.64 -15.93
N GLU A 193 -5.62 -11.02 -17.08
CA GLU A 193 -6.55 -10.18 -17.86
C GLU A 193 -7.79 -9.70 -17.08
N ARG A 194 -8.23 -10.48 -16.07
CA ARG A 194 -9.41 -10.18 -15.24
C ARG A 194 -9.10 -9.31 -14.02
N PHE A 195 -7.84 -8.94 -13.83
CA PHE A 195 -7.43 -8.09 -12.72
C PHE A 195 -7.21 -6.67 -13.21
N LEU A 196 -7.54 -5.69 -12.39
CA LEU A 196 -7.24 -4.30 -12.67
C LEU A 196 -5.82 -3.96 -12.19
N ASP A 197 -4.97 -3.55 -13.13
CA ASP A 197 -3.61 -3.10 -12.85
C ASP A 197 -3.63 -1.69 -12.23
N LEU A 198 -3.10 -1.58 -11.02
CA LEU A 198 -2.95 -0.34 -10.26
C LEU A 198 -1.49 -0.12 -9.90
N GLU A 199 -0.94 1.05 -10.20
CA GLU A 199 0.41 1.42 -9.81
C GLU A 199 0.40 2.18 -8.50
N LEU A 200 1.26 1.77 -7.58
CA LEU A 200 1.52 2.48 -6.34
C LEU A 200 2.44 3.66 -6.63
N ALA A 201 1.89 4.87 -6.52
CA ALA A 201 2.62 6.09 -6.83
C ALA A 201 3.76 6.34 -5.83
N ASP A 202 4.84 6.93 -6.34
CA ASP A 202 5.93 7.49 -5.54
C ASP A 202 5.38 8.50 -4.51
N PHE A 203 6.07 8.65 -3.38
CA PHE A 203 5.69 9.62 -2.36
C PHE A 203 5.81 11.05 -2.89
N ASP A 204 4.80 11.87 -2.61
CA ASP A 204 4.88 13.31 -2.81
C ASP A 204 5.56 14.00 -1.61
N LYS A 205 5.93 15.28 -1.79
CA LYS A 205 6.57 16.08 -0.73
C LYS A 205 5.78 16.09 0.59
N LYS A 206 4.45 16.08 0.53
CA LYS A 206 3.59 16.10 1.71
C LYS A 206 3.65 14.75 2.44
N GLN A 207 3.64 13.65 1.69
CA GLN A 207 3.81 12.30 2.21
C GLN A 207 5.19 12.09 2.84
N ILE A 208 6.26 12.62 2.22
CA ILE A 208 7.61 12.61 2.78
C ILE A 208 7.63 13.35 4.12
N LYS A 209 7.12 14.58 4.15
CA LYS A 209 7.06 15.39 5.38
C LYS A 209 6.28 14.69 6.50
N ASN A 210 5.14 14.08 6.15
CA ASN A 210 4.33 13.33 7.10
C ASN A 210 5.06 12.08 7.62
N PHE A 211 5.80 11.37 6.75
CA PHE A 211 6.60 10.23 7.14
C PHE A 211 7.67 10.62 8.16
N ILE A 212 8.45 11.68 7.87
CA ILE A 212 9.48 12.21 8.79
C ILE A 212 8.86 12.63 10.12
N GLY A 213 7.71 13.31 10.09
CA GLY A 213 6.98 13.68 11.30
C GLY A 213 6.52 12.47 12.11
N ASN A 214 6.06 11.40 11.46
CA ASN A 214 5.67 10.17 12.14
C ASN A 214 6.88 9.40 12.70
N TRP A 215 8.04 9.47 12.03
CA TRP A 215 9.27 8.82 12.45
C TRP A 215 9.88 9.48 13.69
N PHE A 216 10.14 10.79 13.64
CA PHE A 216 10.84 11.53 14.70
C PHE A 216 9.90 12.20 15.73
N GLY A 217 8.59 11.98 15.61
CA GLY A 217 7.57 12.64 16.42
C GLY A 217 7.10 13.97 15.82
N ILE A 218 5.78 14.09 15.67
CA ILE A 218 5.16 15.24 15.00
C ILE A 218 5.48 16.53 15.77
N GLY A 219 6.08 17.48 15.08
CA GLY A 219 6.45 18.78 15.63
C GLY A 219 7.76 18.79 16.42
N SER A 220 8.48 17.67 16.49
CA SER A 220 9.78 17.62 17.16
C SER A 220 10.82 18.47 16.43
N LYS A 221 11.82 18.97 17.17
CA LYS A 221 12.94 19.74 16.57
C LYS A 221 13.69 18.90 15.54
N VAL A 222 13.86 17.61 15.81
CA VAL A 222 14.54 16.67 14.91
C VAL A 222 13.75 16.47 13.63
N ALA A 223 12.42 16.28 13.71
CA ALA A 223 11.56 16.15 12.54
C ALA A 223 11.63 17.38 11.63
N ASN A 224 11.55 18.58 12.22
CA ASN A 224 11.65 19.83 11.46
C ASN A 224 13.04 19.99 10.82
N SER A 225 14.12 19.73 11.57
CA SER A 225 15.48 19.80 11.05
C SER A 225 15.74 18.81 9.91
N CYS A 226 15.22 17.57 10.03
CA CYS A 226 15.31 16.55 9.00
C CYS A 226 14.58 17.00 7.73
N TRP A 227 13.34 17.48 7.89
CA TRP A 227 12.54 17.98 6.76
C TRP A 227 13.20 19.18 6.07
N ASP A 228 13.68 20.15 6.83
CA ASP A 228 14.27 21.38 6.29
C ASP A 228 15.53 21.05 5.47
N LYS A 229 16.47 20.29 6.04
CA LYS A 229 17.67 19.82 5.33
C LYS A 229 17.33 19.00 4.09
N LEU A 230 16.33 18.11 4.18
CA LEU A 230 15.95 17.26 3.05
C LEU A 230 15.36 18.10 1.92
N ASN A 231 14.51 19.09 2.27
CA ASN A 231 13.84 19.94 1.30
C ASN A 231 14.77 20.99 0.67
N GLU A 232 15.90 21.31 1.31
CA GLU A 232 16.97 22.14 0.74
C GLU A 232 17.80 21.40 -0.32
N ASN A 233 17.92 20.07 -0.24
CA ASN A 233 18.68 19.27 -1.19
C ASN A 233 17.76 18.48 -2.13
N ILE A 234 17.54 18.99 -3.34
CA ILE A 234 16.60 18.38 -4.30
C ILE A 234 16.97 16.94 -4.68
N HIS A 235 18.27 16.62 -4.78
CA HIS A 235 18.72 15.28 -5.16
C HIS A 235 18.46 14.24 -4.07
N ILE A 236 18.59 14.63 -2.80
CA ILE A 236 18.26 13.77 -1.66
C ILE A 236 16.74 13.70 -1.47
N LEU A 237 16.02 14.81 -1.67
CA LEU A 237 14.57 14.82 -1.64
C LEU A 237 13.96 13.84 -2.65
N GLU A 238 14.51 13.77 -3.86
CA GLU A 238 14.08 12.81 -4.88
C GLU A 238 14.24 11.34 -4.45
N LEU A 239 15.22 11.04 -3.59
CA LEU A 239 15.35 9.71 -2.99
C LEU A 239 14.18 9.41 -2.05
N GLY A 240 13.75 10.42 -1.29
CA GLY A 240 12.63 10.32 -0.35
C GLY A 240 11.30 9.96 -1.00
N ASN A 241 11.18 10.11 -2.33
CA ASN A 241 10.01 9.65 -3.09
C ASN A 241 9.83 8.12 -2.99
N ASN A 242 10.90 7.37 -2.72
CA ASN A 242 10.85 5.93 -2.46
C ASN A 242 10.81 5.68 -0.93
N PRO A 243 9.75 5.03 -0.40
CA PRO A 243 9.61 4.82 1.05
C PRO A 243 10.77 4.07 1.71
N LEU A 244 11.37 3.10 1.03
CA LEU A 244 12.54 2.38 1.57
C LEU A 244 13.72 3.34 1.71
N LEU A 245 14.02 4.13 0.68
CA LEU A 245 15.12 5.09 0.73
C LEU A 245 14.86 6.20 1.74
N LEU A 246 13.61 6.65 1.86
CA LEU A 246 13.23 7.60 2.91
C LEU A 246 13.46 7.04 4.31
N THR A 247 13.22 5.74 4.50
CA THR A 247 13.49 5.06 5.77
C THR A 247 14.99 5.07 6.07
N LEU A 248 15.82 4.72 5.08
CA LEU A 248 17.29 4.77 5.23
C LEU A 248 17.78 6.18 5.55
N LEU A 249 17.22 7.20 4.88
CA LEU A 249 17.55 8.61 5.15
C LEU A 249 17.19 9.00 6.57
N CYS A 250 16.06 8.54 7.10
CA CYS A 250 15.68 8.81 8.49
C CYS A 250 16.61 8.09 9.47
N ILE A 251 17.03 6.86 9.20
CA ILE A 251 18.00 6.13 10.04
C ILE A 251 19.34 6.85 10.07
N ALA A 252 19.89 7.21 8.91
CA ALA A 252 21.14 7.96 8.79
C ALA A 252 21.08 9.31 9.52
N PHE A 253 19.96 10.01 9.37
CA PHE A 253 19.74 11.31 10.02
C PHE A 253 19.62 11.19 11.53
N ASP A 254 19.03 10.12 12.07
CA ASP A 254 18.91 9.90 13.51
C ASP A 254 20.29 9.75 14.18
N GLN A 255 21.26 9.18 13.45
CA GLN A 255 22.62 8.96 13.94
C GLN A 255 23.51 10.20 13.84
N THR A 256 23.40 10.95 12.73
CA THR A 256 24.37 12.00 12.38
C THR A 256 23.79 13.42 12.40
N LEU A 257 22.46 13.54 12.48
CA LEU A 257 21.71 14.78 12.22
C LEU A 257 22.03 15.40 10.84
N ASP A 258 22.50 14.59 9.91
CA ASP A 258 22.78 14.97 8.53
C ASP A 258 22.44 13.85 7.54
N PHE A 259 22.56 14.15 6.24
CA PHE A 259 22.38 13.15 5.20
C PHE A 259 23.71 12.76 4.55
N PRO A 260 23.86 11.49 4.13
CA PRO A 260 25.05 11.04 3.41
C PRO A 260 25.23 11.82 2.10
N GLY A 261 26.49 12.02 1.71
CA GLY A 261 26.85 12.78 0.51
C GLY A 261 26.53 12.05 -0.79
N SER A 262 26.29 10.73 -0.73
CA SER A 262 25.96 9.91 -1.89
C SER A 262 24.94 8.80 -1.60
N ARG A 263 24.31 8.30 -2.67
CA ARG A 263 23.43 7.12 -2.60
C ARG A 263 24.15 5.86 -2.13
N ALA A 264 25.43 5.70 -2.48
CA ALA A 264 26.21 4.53 -2.08
C ALA A 264 26.47 4.52 -0.57
N GLU A 265 26.80 5.68 0.00
CA GLU A 265 26.93 5.87 1.46
C GLU A 265 25.62 5.58 2.18
N LEU A 266 24.49 6.06 1.64
CA LEU A 266 23.17 5.77 2.19
C LEU A 266 22.87 4.26 2.31
N TYR A 267 23.22 3.48 1.29
CA TYR A 267 23.04 2.02 1.36
C TYR A 267 23.99 1.36 2.35
N LYS A 268 25.23 1.87 2.47
CA LYS A 268 26.21 1.35 3.42
C LYS A 268 25.75 1.57 4.86
N GLU A 269 25.35 2.78 5.19
CA GLU A 269 24.81 3.11 6.52
C GLU A 269 23.56 2.29 6.85
N GLY A 270 22.70 2.02 5.85
CA GLY A 270 21.51 1.18 6.03
C GLY A 270 21.78 -0.31 6.28
N ILE A 271 22.96 -0.82 5.91
CA ILE A 271 23.38 -2.21 6.17
C ILE A 271 24.11 -2.31 7.52
N ASP A 272 24.85 -1.26 7.89
CA ASP A 272 25.68 -1.21 9.10
C ASP A 272 24.90 -0.75 10.37
N ALA A 273 23.67 -0.24 10.21
CA ALA A 273 22.78 0.23 11.29
C ALA A 273 21.94 -0.90 11.91
#